data_AF-A0A0R2ZL97-F1
#
_entry.id   AF-A0A0R2ZL97-F1
#
_cell.length_a   1.000
_cell.length_b   1.000
_cell.length_c   1.000
_cell.angle_alpha   90.00
_cell.angle_beta   90.00
_cell.angle_gamma   90.00
#
_symmetry.space_group_name_H-M   'P 1'
#
loop_
_entity.id
_entity.type
_entity.pdbx_description
1 polymer ?
#
loop_
_entity_poly.entity_id
_entity_poly.type
_entity_poly.pdbx_seq_one_letter_code
_entity_poly.pdbx_strand_id
1 'polypeptide(L)'
;MGIFDYKNLGTEGSKALFADAMAITLYTYHNLDNGFAVGYQHNGLGLGLPATLVGALLGSTDSQGVIPGVPWNPDSEKAALEAVQNAGWTPISAAALGYAGKVDARGTFFGEKAGYTTAQAEVLGKYDDAGKLLEIGIGFRGTSGPRENLISDSIGDLISDLLAALGPRDYAKNYAGEAFGGLLKNVADYAGAHGLSGKDVLVSGHSLGGLAVNSMADLSGNKWSGFYKDAHYVAYASPTQSAGDKVLNVGFENDPVFRALDGSSVNFASLGVHDKPHESTTDNIVNFNDHYASTLWNVLPFSIANLPTWFAHLPSGYGDGMTRILESGFYGQMTRDSTVIVANLSDPARASTWVQDLNRNAEPHKGNTFILGSDDNDLIQGGTGADFIEAGKGNDTLRDNSGHNTFLFSGQFGHDRVIGYQPTDTLVFSGVQGSTDYRDHARVVGADTVLSFGGESVTLVGVASLSGEGIVIS
;
A
#
# COMPACT_ATOMS: atom_id res chain seq x y z
N MET A 1 9.19 11.51 13.35
CA MET A 1 9.07 11.48 11.89
C MET A 1 8.31 10.22 11.57
N GLY A 2 7.17 10.32 10.88
CA GLY A 2 6.35 9.17 10.52
C GLY A 2 7.03 8.26 9.50
N ILE A 3 6.52 7.04 9.35
CA ILE A 3 7.07 6.02 8.43
C ILE A 3 7.12 6.48 6.95
N PHE A 4 6.19 7.34 6.55
CA PHE A 4 6.14 7.89 5.19
C PHE A 4 6.59 9.36 5.11
N ASP A 5 7.31 9.87 6.11
CA ASP A 5 7.82 11.25 6.06
C ASP A 5 8.69 11.47 4.80
N TYR A 6 8.36 12.52 4.06
CA TYR A 6 8.95 12.84 2.77
C TYR A 6 9.60 14.23 2.79
N LYS A 7 10.92 14.25 2.58
CA LYS A 7 11.75 15.47 2.60
C LYS A 7 11.45 16.32 3.84
N ASN A 8 11.06 17.58 3.63
CA ASN A 8 10.80 18.56 4.70
C ASN A 8 9.32 18.92 4.82
N LEU A 9 8.40 18.08 4.31
CA LEU A 9 6.96 18.37 4.35
C LEU A 9 6.35 18.29 5.75
N GLY A 10 7.08 17.70 6.71
CA GLY A 10 6.53 17.35 8.01
C GLY A 10 5.50 16.21 7.92
N THR A 11 5.00 15.76 9.06
CA THR A 11 4.13 14.58 9.15
C THR A 11 2.83 14.75 8.37
N GLU A 12 2.04 15.81 8.65
CA GLU A 12 0.75 16.01 7.97
C GLU A 12 0.90 16.24 6.45
N GLY A 13 1.91 17.00 6.03
CA GLY A 13 2.19 17.23 4.61
C GLY A 13 2.61 15.93 3.90
N SER A 14 3.40 15.09 4.56
CA SER A 14 3.80 13.79 4.02
C SER A 14 2.63 12.82 3.96
N LYS A 15 1.73 12.84 4.95
CA LYS A 15 0.51 12.03 4.93
C LYS A 15 -0.40 12.38 3.76
N ALA A 16 -0.65 13.68 3.53
CA ALA A 16 -1.44 14.15 2.41
C ALA A 16 -0.82 13.74 1.07
N LEU A 17 0.50 13.94 0.91
CA LEU A 17 1.23 13.52 -0.29
C LEU A 17 1.10 12.01 -0.53
N PHE A 18 1.24 11.20 0.52
CA PHE A 18 1.14 9.74 0.42
C PHE A 18 -0.27 9.29 0.05
N ALA A 19 -1.31 9.88 0.63
CA ALA A 19 -2.70 9.58 0.29
C ALA A 19 -3.00 9.87 -1.19
N ASP A 20 -2.54 11.03 -1.68
CA ASP A 20 -2.67 11.40 -3.09
C ASP A 20 -1.90 10.43 -4.01
N ALA A 21 -0.68 10.07 -3.64
CA ALA A 21 0.16 9.17 -4.40
C ALA A 21 -0.48 7.78 -4.54
N MET A 22 -1.07 7.27 -3.44
CA MET A 22 -1.79 6.00 -3.44
C MET A 22 -3.04 6.07 -4.31
N ALA A 23 -3.86 7.13 -4.18
CA ALA A 23 -5.07 7.29 -4.97
C ALA A 23 -4.78 7.32 -6.49
N ILE A 24 -3.78 8.10 -6.92
CA ILE A 24 -3.34 8.14 -8.31
C ILE A 24 -2.83 6.76 -8.75
N THR A 25 -2.02 6.10 -7.91
CA THR A 25 -1.44 4.79 -8.23
C THR A 25 -2.52 3.74 -8.45
N LEU A 26 -3.49 3.62 -7.55
CA LEU A 26 -4.61 2.68 -7.68
C LEU A 26 -5.44 2.96 -8.93
N TYR A 27 -5.66 4.24 -9.26
CA TYR A 27 -6.39 4.64 -10.47
C TYR A 27 -5.72 4.13 -11.75
N THR A 28 -4.39 4.11 -11.83
CA THR A 28 -3.67 3.63 -13.04
C THR A 28 -3.98 2.18 -13.40
N TYR A 29 -4.40 1.36 -12.42
CA TYR A 29 -4.80 -0.03 -12.65
C TYR A 29 -6.27 -0.18 -13.02
N HIS A 30 -7.08 0.86 -12.86
CA HIS A 30 -8.52 0.85 -13.14
C HIS A 30 -9.25 -0.36 -12.54
N ASN A 31 -8.97 -0.64 -11.26
CA ASN A 31 -9.55 -1.76 -10.51
C ASN A 31 -9.31 -3.14 -11.15
N LEU A 32 -8.21 -3.35 -11.89
CA LEU A 32 -7.93 -4.61 -12.59
C LEU A 32 -7.99 -5.85 -11.67
N ASP A 33 -7.50 -5.74 -10.44
CA ASP A 33 -7.45 -6.83 -9.46
C ASP A 33 -8.69 -6.93 -8.57
N ASN A 34 -9.72 -6.12 -8.79
CA ASN A 34 -10.92 -6.07 -7.95
C ASN A 34 -11.61 -7.43 -7.79
N GLY A 35 -11.81 -8.17 -8.88
CA GLY A 35 -12.36 -9.53 -8.82
C GLY A 35 -11.47 -10.52 -8.06
N PHE A 36 -10.14 -10.35 -8.12
CA PHE A 36 -9.22 -11.16 -7.34
C PHE A 36 -9.33 -10.80 -5.86
N ALA A 37 -9.28 -9.51 -5.51
CA ALA A 37 -9.33 -9.03 -4.14
C ALA A 37 -10.60 -9.48 -3.41
N VAL A 38 -11.77 -9.33 -4.05
CA VAL A 38 -13.05 -9.80 -3.49
C VAL A 38 -13.09 -11.32 -3.40
N GLY A 39 -12.61 -12.02 -4.43
CA GLY A 39 -12.50 -13.49 -4.41
C GLY A 39 -11.59 -13.99 -3.28
N TYR A 40 -10.45 -13.33 -3.08
CA TYR A 40 -9.47 -13.63 -2.04
C TYR A 40 -10.07 -13.41 -0.67
N GLN A 41 -10.70 -12.25 -0.43
CA GLN A 41 -11.29 -11.93 0.85
C GLN A 41 -12.30 -13.00 1.27
N HIS A 42 -13.19 -13.41 0.37
CA HIS A 42 -14.22 -14.40 0.68
C HIS A 42 -13.74 -15.85 0.76
N ASN A 43 -12.80 -16.26 -0.08
CA ASN A 43 -12.47 -17.69 -0.26
C ASN A 43 -11.06 -18.06 0.20
N GLY A 44 -10.17 -17.08 0.35
CA GLY A 44 -8.77 -17.27 0.75
C GLY A 44 -7.88 -17.95 -0.29
N LEU A 45 -6.68 -18.33 0.14
CA LEU A 45 -5.66 -18.99 -0.68
C LEU A 45 -5.43 -20.46 -0.30
N GLY A 46 -6.33 -21.05 0.49
CA GLY A 46 -6.32 -22.47 0.81
C GLY A 46 -7.14 -23.30 -0.19
N LEU A 47 -8.06 -24.11 0.33
CA LEU A 47 -9.00 -24.89 -0.49
C LEU A 47 -9.94 -24.01 -1.34
N GLY A 48 -10.11 -22.74 -0.98
CA GLY A 48 -10.91 -21.78 -1.74
C GLY A 48 -10.19 -21.10 -2.90
N LEU A 49 -8.89 -21.32 -3.09
CA LEU A 49 -8.11 -20.73 -4.20
C LEU A 49 -8.77 -20.92 -5.59
N PRO A 50 -9.34 -22.09 -5.95
CA PRO A 50 -10.04 -22.23 -7.22
C PRO A 50 -11.20 -21.24 -7.39
N ALA A 51 -11.96 -20.95 -6.33
CA ALA A 51 -13.03 -19.96 -6.36
C ALA A 51 -12.48 -18.53 -6.45
N THR A 52 -11.41 -18.22 -5.71
CA THR A 52 -10.66 -16.95 -5.83
C THR A 52 -10.22 -16.68 -7.26
N LEU A 53 -9.64 -17.68 -7.94
CA LEU A 53 -9.19 -17.54 -9.33
C LEU A 53 -10.36 -17.41 -10.32
N VAL A 54 -11.52 -18.03 -10.04
CA VAL A 54 -12.75 -17.79 -10.82
C VAL A 54 -13.22 -16.34 -10.67
N GLY A 55 -13.20 -15.80 -9.44
CA GLY A 55 -13.51 -14.38 -9.18
C GLY A 55 -12.53 -13.43 -9.86
N ALA A 56 -11.24 -13.73 -9.85
CA ALA A 56 -10.22 -12.95 -10.56
C ALA A 56 -10.47 -12.87 -12.07
N LEU A 57 -10.95 -13.96 -12.67
CA LEU A 57 -11.25 -14.01 -14.11
C LEU A 57 -12.58 -13.36 -14.45
N LEU A 58 -13.65 -13.74 -13.75
CA LEU A 58 -15.04 -13.44 -14.14
C LEU A 58 -15.71 -12.37 -13.29
N GLY A 59 -15.22 -12.06 -12.09
CA GLY A 59 -15.90 -11.20 -11.12
C GLY A 59 -17.10 -11.86 -10.45
N SER A 60 -17.93 -11.04 -9.81
CA SER A 60 -19.19 -11.38 -9.14
C SER A 60 -20.20 -10.24 -9.33
N THR A 61 -21.37 -10.31 -8.70
CA THR A 61 -22.30 -9.16 -8.66
C THR A 61 -21.72 -7.93 -7.97
N ASP A 62 -20.66 -8.11 -7.19
CA ASP A 62 -20.04 -7.08 -6.35
C ASP A 62 -18.61 -6.76 -6.82
N SER A 63 -18.10 -7.42 -7.87
CA SER A 63 -16.73 -7.23 -8.34
C SER A 63 -16.55 -7.50 -9.83
N GLN A 64 -15.53 -6.89 -10.44
CA GLN A 64 -15.18 -7.10 -11.83
C GLN A 64 -13.83 -7.80 -11.98
N GLY A 65 -13.85 -9.00 -12.56
CA GLY A 65 -12.64 -9.71 -12.95
C GLY A 65 -11.96 -9.12 -14.19
N VAL A 66 -10.92 -9.79 -14.67
CA VAL A 66 -10.14 -9.32 -15.82
C VAL A 66 -10.85 -9.49 -17.17
N ILE A 67 -11.86 -10.35 -17.28
CA ILE A 67 -12.63 -10.54 -18.52
C ILE A 67 -13.67 -9.41 -18.65
N PRO A 68 -13.56 -8.54 -19.68
CA PRO A 68 -14.51 -7.45 -19.87
C PRO A 68 -15.86 -7.95 -20.42
N GLY A 69 -16.92 -7.16 -20.21
CA GLY A 69 -18.24 -7.42 -20.82
C GLY A 69 -19.09 -8.51 -20.16
N VAL A 70 -18.70 -8.99 -18.97
CA VAL A 70 -19.49 -9.92 -18.17
C VAL A 70 -20.76 -9.21 -17.63
N PRO A 71 -21.99 -9.61 -18.02
CA PRO A 71 -23.18 -8.76 -17.80
C PRO A 71 -23.60 -8.53 -16.34
N TRP A 72 -23.18 -9.40 -15.42
CA TRP A 72 -23.52 -9.27 -14.00
C TRP A 72 -22.50 -8.49 -13.20
N ASN A 73 -21.34 -8.15 -13.79
CA ASN A 73 -20.31 -7.41 -13.07
C ASN A 73 -20.69 -5.93 -12.93
N PRO A 74 -20.36 -5.30 -11.79
CA PRO A 74 -20.39 -3.85 -11.68
C PRO A 74 -19.32 -3.22 -12.57
N ASP A 75 -19.45 -1.92 -12.81
CA ASP A 75 -18.47 -1.12 -13.56
C ASP A 75 -17.34 -0.67 -12.62
N SER A 76 -16.31 -1.51 -12.48
CA SER A 76 -15.18 -1.21 -11.60
C SER A 76 -14.29 -0.08 -12.15
N GLU A 77 -14.32 0.17 -13.45
CA GLU A 77 -13.61 1.28 -14.09
C GLU A 77 -14.23 2.62 -13.66
N LYS A 78 -15.57 2.69 -13.64
CA LYS A 78 -16.30 3.83 -13.06
C LYS A 78 -15.97 4.01 -11.58
N ALA A 79 -15.93 2.92 -10.81
CA ALA A 79 -15.58 3.00 -9.39
C ALA A 79 -14.15 3.52 -9.16
N ALA A 80 -13.19 3.16 -10.03
CA ALA A 80 -11.82 3.68 -9.96
C ALA A 80 -11.78 5.18 -10.24
N LEU A 81 -12.51 5.65 -11.25
CA LEU A 81 -12.62 7.08 -11.56
C LEU A 81 -13.30 7.86 -10.42
N GLU A 82 -14.39 7.33 -9.85
CA GLU A 82 -15.07 7.96 -8.72
C GLU A 82 -14.14 8.04 -7.50
N ALA A 83 -13.36 6.99 -7.23
CA ALA A 83 -12.40 6.97 -6.12
C ALA A 83 -11.30 8.04 -6.28
N VAL A 84 -10.70 8.16 -7.46
CA VAL A 84 -9.64 9.15 -7.71
C VAL A 84 -10.20 10.59 -7.69
N GLN A 85 -11.44 10.77 -8.16
CA GLN A 85 -12.16 12.06 -8.08
C GLN A 85 -12.50 12.45 -6.64
N ASN A 86 -12.87 11.50 -5.80
CA ASN A 86 -13.11 11.73 -4.37
C ASN A 86 -11.81 12.11 -3.64
N ALA A 87 -10.65 11.65 -4.12
CA ALA A 87 -9.33 12.11 -3.68
C ALA A 87 -8.94 13.50 -4.24
N GLY A 88 -9.81 14.13 -5.04
CA GLY A 88 -9.64 15.47 -5.59
C GLY A 88 -8.94 15.53 -6.94
N TRP A 89 -8.73 14.39 -7.61
CA TRP A 89 -7.99 14.31 -8.88
C TRP A 89 -8.92 14.07 -10.06
N THR A 90 -8.70 14.80 -11.15
CA THR A 90 -9.46 14.64 -12.40
C THR A 90 -8.51 14.44 -13.58
N PRO A 91 -8.71 13.44 -14.46
CA PRO A 91 -7.90 13.24 -15.65
C PRO A 91 -7.83 14.48 -16.55
N ILE A 92 -6.63 14.85 -16.98
CA ILE A 92 -6.38 15.95 -17.93
C ILE A 92 -6.33 15.36 -19.33
N SER A 93 -7.19 15.86 -20.22
CA SER A 93 -7.27 15.33 -21.59
C SER A 93 -6.02 15.64 -22.43
N ALA A 94 -5.72 14.77 -23.41
CA ALA A 94 -4.68 15.01 -24.40
C ALA A 94 -4.85 16.37 -25.12
N ALA A 95 -6.09 16.76 -25.41
CA ALA A 95 -6.38 18.05 -26.02
C ALA A 95 -5.96 19.23 -25.14
N ALA A 96 -6.21 19.16 -23.82
CA ALA A 96 -5.79 20.19 -22.87
C ALA A 96 -4.26 20.29 -22.77
N LEU A 97 -3.55 19.15 -22.81
CA LEU A 97 -2.09 19.09 -22.84
C LEU A 97 -1.48 19.46 -24.19
N GLY A 98 -2.28 19.65 -25.24
CA GLY A 98 -1.80 19.77 -26.62
C GLY A 98 -1.02 18.53 -27.09
N TYR A 99 -1.32 17.36 -26.54
CA TYR A 99 -0.65 16.09 -26.82
C TYR A 99 -1.26 15.41 -28.05
N ALA A 100 -0.41 15.01 -28.98
CA ALA A 100 -0.81 14.38 -30.25
C ALA A 100 -0.52 12.87 -30.31
N GLY A 101 0.01 12.28 -29.24
CA GLY A 101 0.26 10.85 -29.15
C GLY A 101 -1.01 10.04 -28.90
N LYS A 102 -0.82 8.74 -28.65
CA LYS A 102 -1.92 7.79 -28.47
C LYS A 102 -2.55 7.94 -27.08
N VAL A 103 -3.88 8.07 -27.07
CA VAL A 103 -4.73 7.91 -25.89
C VAL A 103 -5.89 6.96 -26.19
N ASP A 104 -6.40 6.26 -25.19
CA ASP A 104 -7.62 5.46 -25.33
C ASP A 104 -8.89 6.25 -24.96
N ALA A 105 -10.03 5.55 -24.93
CA ALA A 105 -11.32 6.16 -24.60
C ALA A 105 -11.45 6.61 -23.14
N ARG A 106 -10.58 6.11 -22.24
CA ARG A 106 -10.53 6.48 -20.82
C ARG A 106 -9.63 7.71 -20.60
N GLY A 107 -8.84 8.07 -21.60
CA GLY A 107 -7.88 9.17 -21.54
C GLY A 107 -6.48 8.72 -21.14
N THR A 108 -6.25 7.41 -20.96
CA THR A 108 -4.95 6.84 -20.62
C THR A 108 -3.97 7.08 -21.76
N PHE A 109 -2.77 7.56 -21.42
CA PHE A 109 -1.70 7.84 -22.38
C PHE A 109 -0.84 6.59 -22.59
N PHE A 110 -0.38 6.37 -23.82
CA PHE A 110 0.45 5.21 -24.19
C PHE A 110 1.87 5.61 -24.57
N GLY A 111 2.81 4.68 -24.39
CA GLY A 111 4.21 4.91 -24.71
C GLY A 111 4.49 5.22 -26.18
N GLU A 112 5.51 6.03 -26.40
CA GLU A 112 5.75 6.75 -27.66
C GLU A 112 6.68 6.02 -28.63
N LYS A 113 7.60 5.20 -28.11
CA LYS A 113 8.64 4.53 -28.90
C LYS A 113 8.39 3.04 -29.03
N ALA A 114 8.90 2.47 -30.13
CA ALA A 114 8.91 1.02 -30.33
C ALA A 114 9.61 0.32 -29.14
N GLY A 115 8.96 -0.72 -28.61
CA GLY A 115 9.40 -1.41 -27.39
C GLY A 115 8.81 -0.85 -26.09
N TYR A 116 8.09 0.28 -26.14
CA TYR A 116 7.43 0.90 -24.97
C TYR A 116 5.94 1.18 -25.21
N THR A 117 5.36 0.77 -26.35
CA THR A 117 4.01 1.18 -26.77
C THR A 117 2.86 0.63 -25.91
N THR A 118 3.14 -0.35 -25.04
CA THR A 118 2.19 -0.90 -24.06
C THR A 118 2.23 -0.14 -22.73
N ALA A 119 3.32 0.60 -22.47
CA ALA A 119 3.46 1.42 -21.27
C ALA A 119 2.31 2.42 -21.19
N GLN A 120 1.73 2.57 -20.00
CA GLN A 120 0.59 3.45 -19.75
C GLN A 120 0.90 4.49 -18.67
N ALA A 121 0.33 5.67 -18.84
CA ALA A 121 0.40 6.74 -17.85
C ALA A 121 -0.94 7.47 -17.75
N GLU A 122 -1.26 7.93 -16.55
CA GLU A 122 -2.36 8.84 -16.26
C GLU A 122 -1.81 10.22 -15.92
N VAL A 123 -2.45 11.26 -16.43
CA VAL A 123 -2.15 12.66 -16.08
C VAL A 123 -3.40 13.27 -15.47
N LEU A 124 -3.32 13.71 -14.23
CA LEU A 124 -4.45 14.22 -13.46
C LEU A 124 -4.16 15.64 -12.95
N GLY A 125 -5.22 16.39 -12.69
CA GLY A 125 -5.15 17.71 -12.07
C GLY A 125 -6.00 17.77 -10.81
N LYS A 126 -5.51 18.49 -9.81
CA LYS A 126 -6.28 18.91 -8.63
C LYS A 126 -6.59 20.40 -8.74
N TYR A 127 -7.81 20.79 -8.42
CA TYR A 127 -8.33 22.14 -8.69
C TYR A 127 -8.95 22.75 -7.43
N ASP A 128 -8.92 24.08 -7.32
CA ASP A 128 -9.73 24.80 -6.32
C ASP A 128 -11.20 24.93 -6.77
N ASP A 129 -12.05 25.45 -5.87
CA ASP A 129 -13.48 25.67 -6.13
C ASP A 129 -13.76 26.61 -7.31
N ALA A 130 -12.77 27.42 -7.71
CA ALA A 130 -12.86 28.32 -8.87
C ALA A 130 -12.37 27.68 -10.18
N GLY A 131 -11.94 26.42 -10.13
CA GLY A 131 -11.43 25.66 -11.27
C GLY A 131 -9.98 25.99 -11.63
N LYS A 132 -9.21 26.65 -10.75
CA LYS A 132 -7.78 26.88 -10.95
C LYS A 132 -7.01 25.61 -10.65
N LEU A 133 -6.14 25.20 -11.57
CA LEU A 133 -5.22 24.08 -11.36
C LEU A 133 -4.22 24.40 -10.23
N LEU A 134 -4.17 23.51 -9.23
CA LEU A 134 -3.29 23.62 -8.06
C LEU A 134 -2.11 22.66 -8.13
N GLU A 135 -2.35 21.45 -8.63
CA GLU A 135 -1.37 20.37 -8.63
C GLU A 135 -1.59 19.45 -9.84
N ILE A 136 -0.52 18.81 -10.31
CA ILE A 136 -0.56 17.79 -11.36
C ILE A 136 -0.07 16.45 -10.79
N GLY A 137 -0.86 15.41 -11.03
CA GLY A 137 -0.54 14.03 -10.71
C GLY A 137 -0.11 13.29 -11.97
N ILE A 138 1.00 12.57 -11.91
CA ILE A 138 1.46 11.67 -12.97
C ILE A 138 1.51 10.26 -12.38
N GLY A 139 0.62 9.39 -12.84
CA GLY A 139 0.56 7.99 -12.44
C GLY A 139 1.12 7.10 -13.54
N PHE A 140 2.18 6.34 -13.27
CA PHE A 140 2.66 5.29 -14.18
C PHE A 140 2.04 3.95 -13.80
N ARG A 141 1.50 3.25 -14.80
CA ARG A 141 0.94 1.92 -14.61
C ARG A 141 2.05 0.87 -14.62
N GLY A 142 1.95 -0.13 -13.74
CA GLY A 142 2.78 -1.32 -13.80
C GLY A 142 2.33 -2.35 -14.83
N THR A 143 2.94 -3.53 -14.83
CA THR A 143 2.73 -4.60 -15.81
C THR A 143 1.26 -5.03 -15.88
N SER A 144 0.58 -4.68 -16.98
CA SER A 144 -0.79 -5.07 -17.39
C SER A 144 -1.29 -4.10 -18.47
N GLY A 145 -2.55 -4.24 -18.89
CA GLY A 145 -3.19 -3.19 -19.69
C GLY A 145 -4.69 -3.16 -19.52
N PRO A 146 -5.40 -2.39 -20.37
CA PRO A 146 -6.84 -2.40 -20.42
C PRO A 146 -7.36 -3.83 -20.56
N ARG A 147 -8.47 -4.15 -19.88
CA ARG A 147 -9.08 -5.50 -19.88
C ARG A 147 -9.29 -6.05 -21.29
N GLU A 148 -9.58 -5.16 -22.24
CA GLU A 148 -9.81 -5.46 -23.65
C GLU A 148 -8.58 -6.03 -24.37
N ASN A 149 -7.37 -5.66 -23.94
CA ASN A 149 -6.09 -6.05 -24.55
C ASN A 149 -5.10 -6.67 -23.55
N LEU A 150 -5.59 -7.09 -22.38
CA LEU A 150 -4.79 -7.46 -21.22
C LEU A 150 -3.66 -8.44 -21.55
N ILE A 151 -3.94 -9.48 -22.34
CA ILE A 151 -2.94 -10.51 -22.67
C ILE A 151 -1.79 -9.93 -23.51
N SER A 152 -2.10 -9.14 -24.55
CA SER A 152 -1.06 -8.58 -25.41
C SER A 152 -0.24 -7.50 -24.72
N ASP A 153 -0.87 -6.67 -23.89
CA ASP A 153 -0.19 -5.60 -23.17
C ASP A 153 0.71 -6.17 -22.05
N SER A 154 0.22 -7.16 -21.30
CA SER A 154 1.02 -7.84 -20.28
C SER A 154 2.26 -8.53 -20.84
N ILE A 155 2.22 -9.02 -22.10
CA ILE A 155 3.40 -9.59 -22.77
C ILE A 155 4.44 -8.50 -23.07
N GLY A 156 4.00 -7.32 -23.53
CA GLY A 156 4.89 -6.19 -23.80
C GLY A 156 5.56 -5.67 -22.52
N ASP A 157 4.81 -5.61 -21.44
CA ASP A 157 5.33 -5.18 -20.14
C ASP A 157 6.27 -6.22 -19.53
N LEU A 158 5.97 -7.52 -19.67
CA LEU A 158 6.89 -8.59 -19.25
C LEU A 158 8.24 -8.52 -19.98
N ILE A 159 8.25 -8.11 -21.26
CA ILE A 159 9.50 -7.86 -21.99
C ILE A 159 10.24 -6.67 -21.36
N SER A 160 9.53 -5.63 -20.95
CA SER A 160 10.12 -4.47 -20.27
C SER A 160 10.69 -4.86 -18.91
N ASP A 161 9.98 -5.67 -18.12
CA ASP A 161 10.46 -6.22 -16.85
C ASP A 161 11.74 -7.04 -17.04
N LEU A 162 11.76 -7.90 -18.06
CA LEU A 162 12.92 -8.71 -18.40
C LEU A 162 14.11 -7.84 -18.86
N LEU A 163 13.87 -6.76 -19.61
CA LEU A 163 14.90 -5.83 -20.05
C LEU A 163 15.40 -4.92 -18.93
N ALA A 164 14.56 -4.58 -17.95
CA ALA A 164 14.98 -3.86 -16.75
C ALA A 164 15.94 -4.70 -15.91
N ALA A 165 15.70 -6.01 -15.81
CA ALA A 165 16.56 -6.93 -15.08
C ALA A 165 17.81 -7.36 -15.89
N LEU A 166 17.62 -7.81 -17.13
CA LEU A 166 18.64 -8.50 -17.92
C LEU A 166 19.09 -7.75 -19.17
N GLY A 167 18.45 -6.62 -19.48
CA GLY A 167 18.76 -5.78 -20.62
C GLY A 167 19.92 -4.82 -20.36
N PRO A 168 20.05 -3.76 -21.19
CA PRO A 168 21.10 -2.75 -21.02
C PRO A 168 21.05 -2.11 -19.64
N ARG A 169 22.22 -1.82 -19.04
CA ARG A 169 22.33 -1.25 -17.68
C ARG A 169 21.49 0.00 -17.44
N ASP A 170 21.29 0.82 -18.48
CA ASP A 170 20.52 2.06 -18.38
C ASP A 170 19.06 1.92 -18.86
N TYR A 171 18.54 0.71 -19.10
CA TYR A 171 17.16 0.51 -19.54
C TYR A 171 16.17 1.05 -18.51
N ALA A 172 16.24 0.55 -17.27
CA ALA A 172 15.36 0.99 -16.19
C ALA A 172 15.46 2.50 -15.96
N LYS A 173 16.68 3.04 -15.93
CA LYS A 173 16.94 4.47 -15.78
C LYS A 173 16.30 5.32 -16.87
N ASN A 174 16.32 4.86 -18.12
CA ASN A 174 15.81 5.64 -19.27
C ASN A 174 14.32 5.41 -19.57
N TYR A 175 13.68 4.42 -18.93
CA TYR A 175 12.33 3.94 -19.24
C TYR A 175 11.31 5.08 -19.41
N ALA A 176 11.14 5.95 -18.41
CA ALA A 176 10.15 7.04 -18.47
C ALA A 176 10.44 8.05 -19.59
N GLY A 177 11.71 8.30 -19.89
CA GLY A 177 12.13 9.19 -20.96
C GLY A 177 11.93 8.60 -22.36
N GLU A 178 12.01 7.29 -22.50
CA GLU A 178 11.78 6.57 -23.76
C GLU A 178 10.28 6.32 -24.01
N ALA A 179 9.53 5.99 -22.96
CA ALA A 179 8.10 5.75 -23.04
C ALA A 179 7.29 7.05 -23.16
N PHE A 180 7.60 8.09 -22.38
CA PHE A 180 6.72 9.26 -22.20
C PHE A 180 7.43 10.61 -22.38
N GLY A 181 8.55 10.65 -23.10
CA GLY A 181 9.38 11.85 -23.22
C GLY A 181 8.63 13.07 -23.75
N GLY A 182 7.81 12.89 -24.78
CA GLY A 182 6.96 13.91 -25.38
C GLY A 182 5.81 14.32 -24.46
N LEU A 183 5.09 13.35 -23.89
CA LEU A 183 4.01 13.58 -22.93
C LEU A 183 4.49 14.42 -21.75
N LEU A 184 5.60 14.03 -21.13
CA LEU A 184 6.19 14.74 -19.99
C LEU A 184 6.68 16.14 -20.36
N LYS A 185 7.06 16.39 -21.63
CA LYS A 185 7.31 17.76 -22.09
C LYS A 185 6.01 18.56 -22.15
N ASN A 186 4.95 18.01 -22.73
CA ASN A 186 3.64 18.66 -22.83
C ASN A 186 3.05 18.98 -21.45
N VAL A 187 3.20 18.07 -20.48
CA VAL A 187 2.76 18.29 -19.10
C VAL A 187 3.53 19.45 -18.45
N ALA A 188 4.85 19.53 -18.65
CA ALA A 188 5.66 20.64 -18.13
C ALA A 188 5.26 21.99 -18.74
N ASP A 189 5.01 22.02 -20.06
CA ASP A 189 4.52 23.22 -20.75
C ASP A 189 3.13 23.64 -20.24
N TYR A 190 2.22 22.68 -20.05
CA TYR A 190 0.88 22.90 -19.51
C TYR A 190 0.93 23.44 -18.07
N ALA A 191 1.75 22.84 -17.21
CA ALA A 191 1.97 23.28 -15.84
C ALA A 191 2.49 24.73 -15.80
N GLY A 192 3.50 25.04 -16.60
CA GLY A 192 4.07 26.40 -16.71
C GLY A 192 3.05 27.43 -17.19
N ALA A 193 2.17 27.06 -18.13
CA ALA A 193 1.08 27.93 -18.59
C ALA A 193 0.04 28.22 -17.50
N HIS A 194 -0.10 27.34 -16.49
CA HIS A 194 -0.97 27.52 -15.33
C HIS A 194 -0.25 28.12 -14.11
N GLY A 195 1.01 28.54 -14.27
CA GLY A 195 1.81 29.12 -13.19
C GLY A 195 2.31 28.11 -12.15
N LEU A 196 2.28 26.82 -12.48
CA LEU A 196 2.83 25.74 -11.66
C LEU A 196 4.30 25.48 -12.01
N SER A 197 5.01 24.87 -11.07
CA SER A 197 6.40 24.45 -11.17
C SER A 197 6.55 22.99 -10.79
N GLY A 198 7.77 22.43 -10.89
CA GLY A 198 8.02 21.02 -10.55
C GLY A 198 7.55 20.61 -9.15
N LYS A 199 7.64 21.52 -8.16
CA LYS A 199 7.19 21.25 -6.78
C LYS A 199 5.67 21.02 -6.66
N ASP A 200 4.91 21.41 -7.66
CA ASP A 200 3.45 21.29 -7.72
C ASP A 200 3.06 20.04 -8.55
N VAL A 201 4.01 19.09 -8.70
CA VAL A 201 3.84 17.83 -9.41
C VAL A 201 4.13 16.67 -8.47
N LEU A 202 3.15 15.78 -8.37
CA LEU A 202 3.27 14.48 -7.72
C LEU A 202 3.39 13.39 -8.78
N VAL A 203 4.38 12.52 -8.62
CA VAL A 203 4.67 11.39 -9.52
C VAL A 203 4.59 10.10 -8.71
N SER A 204 3.75 9.18 -9.16
CA SER A 204 3.56 7.90 -8.49
C SER A 204 3.28 6.75 -9.46
N GLY A 205 3.18 5.54 -8.93
CA GLY A 205 3.03 4.31 -9.69
C GLY A 205 3.46 3.08 -8.89
N HIS A 206 2.95 1.92 -9.27
CA HIS A 206 3.21 0.64 -8.62
C HIS A 206 3.89 -0.35 -9.57
N SER A 207 4.76 -1.23 -9.05
CA SER A 207 5.47 -2.26 -9.84
C SER A 207 6.39 -1.65 -10.91
N LEU A 208 6.25 -2.05 -12.19
CA LEU A 208 6.91 -1.39 -13.32
C LEU A 208 6.59 0.13 -13.39
N GLY A 209 5.42 0.55 -12.90
CA GLY A 209 5.08 1.95 -12.70
C GLY A 209 5.98 2.61 -11.64
N GLY A 210 6.27 1.92 -10.53
CA GLY A 210 7.24 2.36 -9.53
C GLY A 210 8.67 2.44 -10.08
N LEU A 211 9.06 1.53 -11.00
CA LEU A 211 10.30 1.67 -11.77
C LEU A 211 10.29 2.94 -12.62
N ALA A 212 9.18 3.24 -13.31
CA ALA A 212 9.03 4.46 -14.09
C ALA A 212 9.11 5.74 -13.23
N VAL A 213 8.62 5.72 -11.99
CA VAL A 213 8.79 6.81 -11.01
C VAL A 213 10.28 7.05 -10.73
N ASN A 214 11.04 5.99 -10.40
CA ASN A 214 12.48 6.07 -10.16
C ASN A 214 13.25 6.53 -11.41
N SER A 215 12.87 6.02 -12.59
CA SER A 215 13.40 6.46 -13.88
C SER A 215 13.18 7.96 -14.11
N MET A 216 11.97 8.45 -13.88
CA MET A 216 11.65 9.87 -14.05
C MET A 216 12.45 10.74 -13.06
N ALA A 217 12.63 10.29 -11.81
CA ALA A 217 13.43 10.98 -10.82
C ALA A 217 14.92 11.07 -11.22
N ASP A 218 15.52 10.00 -11.75
CA ASP A 218 16.89 9.98 -12.27
C ASP A 218 17.07 10.95 -13.46
N LEU A 219 16.06 11.03 -14.32
CA LEU A 219 16.09 11.86 -15.53
C LEU A 219 15.75 13.34 -15.27
N SER A 220 15.03 13.62 -14.18
CA SER A 220 14.40 14.91 -13.88
C SER A 220 15.33 16.13 -13.90
N GLY A 221 16.62 15.95 -13.60
CA GLY A 221 17.60 17.04 -13.60
C GLY A 221 18.14 17.41 -14.99
N ASN A 222 18.14 16.45 -15.92
CA ASN A 222 18.80 16.58 -17.22
C ASN A 222 17.83 16.57 -18.40
N LYS A 223 16.60 16.07 -18.21
CA LYS A 223 15.51 16.13 -19.20
C LYS A 223 14.49 17.19 -18.83
N TRP A 224 13.63 17.52 -19.79
CA TRP A 224 12.53 18.50 -19.63
C TRP A 224 12.99 19.83 -19.02
N SER A 225 14.18 20.29 -19.41
CA SER A 225 14.81 21.52 -18.92
C SER A 225 14.94 21.60 -17.39
N GLY A 226 14.97 20.45 -16.70
CA GLY A 226 15.03 20.39 -15.24
C GLY A 226 13.71 20.68 -14.54
N PHE A 227 12.57 20.74 -15.24
CA PHE A 227 11.27 21.12 -14.68
C PHE A 227 10.88 20.24 -13.48
N TYR A 228 11.06 18.92 -13.61
CA TYR A 228 10.63 17.95 -12.60
C TYR A 228 11.65 17.72 -11.48
N LYS A 229 12.79 18.41 -11.45
CA LYS A 229 13.87 18.12 -10.46
C LYS A 229 13.41 18.23 -9.00
N ASP A 230 12.42 19.08 -8.75
CA ASP A 230 11.85 19.39 -7.44
C ASP A 230 10.48 18.72 -7.21
N ALA A 231 10.04 17.86 -8.12
CA ALA A 231 8.78 17.12 -7.98
C ALA A 231 8.80 16.15 -6.79
N HIS A 232 7.59 15.73 -6.40
CA HIS A 232 7.37 14.75 -5.36
C HIS A 232 7.26 13.36 -5.98
N TYR A 233 8.10 12.43 -5.52
CA TYR A 233 8.20 11.08 -6.08
C TYR A 233 7.93 10.04 -4.99
N VAL A 234 6.84 9.30 -5.14
CA VAL A 234 6.47 8.19 -4.25
C VAL A 234 6.23 6.97 -5.12
N ALA A 235 7.08 5.95 -5.00
CA ALA A 235 7.03 4.74 -5.81
C ALA A 235 6.57 3.57 -4.96
N TYR A 236 5.62 2.78 -5.45
CA TYR A 236 5.12 1.60 -4.76
C TYR A 236 5.65 0.32 -5.40
N ALA A 237 6.04 -0.66 -4.57
CA ALA A 237 6.49 -1.98 -5.00
C ALA A 237 7.54 -1.94 -6.13
N SER A 238 8.42 -0.93 -6.13
CA SER A 238 9.38 -0.77 -7.21
C SER A 238 10.50 -1.82 -7.10
N PRO A 239 10.87 -2.47 -8.21
CA PRO A 239 12.07 -3.31 -8.22
C PRO A 239 13.36 -2.50 -8.18
N THR A 240 13.32 -1.20 -8.44
CA THR A 240 14.50 -0.34 -8.58
C THR A 240 14.51 0.80 -7.58
N GLN A 241 15.69 1.36 -7.32
CA GLN A 241 15.85 2.58 -6.52
C GLN A 241 16.71 3.58 -7.30
N SER A 242 16.18 4.79 -7.53
CA SER A 242 16.90 5.89 -8.16
C SER A 242 18.07 6.35 -7.29
N ALA A 243 19.07 6.98 -7.90
CA ALA A 243 20.18 7.52 -7.12
C ALA A 243 19.77 8.80 -6.37
N GLY A 244 20.11 8.89 -5.09
CA GLY A 244 19.87 10.07 -4.24
C GLY A 244 18.61 9.97 -3.38
N ASP A 245 18.07 11.12 -2.98
CA ASP A 245 17.05 11.27 -1.93
C ASP A 245 15.67 11.74 -2.46
N LYS A 246 15.46 11.70 -3.78
CA LYS A 246 14.24 12.23 -4.41
C LYS A 246 13.03 11.34 -4.22
N VAL A 247 13.21 10.02 -4.13
CA VAL A 247 12.12 9.04 -4.18
C VAL A 247 11.92 8.41 -2.82
N LEU A 248 10.66 8.33 -2.38
CA LEU A 248 10.26 7.42 -1.32
C LEU A 248 9.75 6.13 -1.97
N ASN A 249 10.46 5.03 -1.77
CA ASN A 249 10.12 3.70 -2.27
C ASN A 249 9.37 2.94 -1.17
N VAL A 250 8.07 2.73 -1.34
CA VAL A 250 7.22 2.05 -0.35
C VAL A 250 6.85 0.66 -0.84
N GLY A 251 6.96 -0.32 0.03
CA GLY A 251 6.84 -1.73 -0.33
C GLY A 251 6.60 -2.60 0.88
N PHE A 252 5.99 -3.76 0.65
CA PHE A 252 6.01 -4.84 1.63
C PHE A 252 7.30 -5.65 1.49
N GLU A 253 7.93 -6.05 2.59
CA GLU A 253 9.18 -6.83 2.57
C GLU A 253 8.99 -8.21 1.91
N ASN A 254 7.79 -8.77 2.07
CA ASN A 254 7.39 -10.06 1.50
C ASN A 254 6.79 -9.94 0.09
N ASP A 255 6.80 -8.75 -0.51
CA ASP A 255 6.56 -8.57 -1.93
C ASP A 255 7.83 -8.95 -2.72
N PRO A 256 7.79 -9.98 -3.58
CA PRO A 256 8.98 -10.46 -4.28
C PRO A 256 9.49 -9.51 -5.37
N VAL A 257 8.73 -8.48 -5.75
CA VAL A 257 9.11 -7.47 -6.74
C VAL A 257 9.80 -6.29 -6.06
N PHE A 258 9.33 -5.88 -4.88
CA PHE A 258 9.88 -4.74 -4.16
C PHE A 258 11.35 -4.96 -3.81
N ARG A 259 12.25 -4.05 -4.22
CA ARG A 259 13.72 -4.16 -4.05
C ARG A 259 14.38 -5.35 -4.74
N ALA A 260 13.72 -5.97 -5.72
CA ALA A 260 14.31 -7.10 -6.46
C ALA A 260 15.67 -6.76 -7.11
N LEU A 261 15.95 -5.50 -7.44
CA LEU A 261 17.22 -5.03 -7.98
C LEU A 261 17.94 -4.11 -6.97
N ASP A 262 19.27 -4.20 -6.92
CA ASP A 262 20.12 -3.28 -6.15
C ASP A 262 20.40 -2.03 -7.00
N GLY A 263 19.67 -0.95 -6.73
CA GLY A 263 19.53 0.20 -7.60
C GLY A 263 18.79 -0.18 -8.89
N SER A 264 19.53 -0.63 -9.90
CA SER A 264 18.98 -1.22 -11.13
C SER A 264 19.74 -2.46 -11.59
N SER A 265 20.58 -3.03 -10.70
CA SER A 265 21.44 -4.16 -11.03
C SER A 265 20.86 -5.47 -10.49
N VAL A 266 20.82 -6.49 -11.34
CA VAL A 266 20.55 -7.86 -10.91
C VAL A 266 21.74 -8.41 -10.11
N ASN A 267 21.44 -9.05 -8.99
CA ASN A 267 22.39 -9.81 -8.21
C ASN A 267 21.82 -11.20 -7.87
N PHE A 268 22.53 -12.00 -7.08
CA PHE A 268 22.07 -13.34 -6.72
C PHE A 268 20.78 -13.35 -5.89
N ALA A 269 20.57 -12.31 -5.08
CA ALA A 269 19.38 -12.15 -4.23
C ALA A 269 18.13 -11.79 -5.05
N SER A 270 18.28 -11.20 -6.24
CA SER A 270 17.15 -10.82 -7.12
C SER A 270 16.19 -11.95 -7.47
N LEU A 271 16.64 -13.21 -7.39
CA LEU A 271 15.81 -14.40 -7.64
C LEU A 271 15.33 -15.10 -6.36
N GLY A 272 15.67 -14.58 -5.18
CA GLY A 272 15.35 -15.17 -3.88
C GLY A 272 14.85 -14.10 -2.91
N VAL A 273 15.34 -14.15 -1.66
CA VAL A 273 15.12 -13.11 -0.66
C VAL A 273 16.12 -11.97 -0.89
N HIS A 274 15.62 -10.74 -1.01
CA HIS A 274 16.38 -9.52 -1.30
C HIS A 274 16.05 -8.38 -0.34
N ASP A 275 15.86 -8.71 0.94
CA ASP A 275 15.47 -7.79 2.02
C ASP A 275 16.62 -6.95 2.60
N LYS A 276 17.61 -6.60 1.77
CA LYS A 276 18.69 -5.71 2.24
C LYS A 276 18.13 -4.28 2.37
N PRO A 277 18.36 -3.56 3.48
CA PRO A 277 17.87 -2.20 3.63
C PRO A 277 18.42 -1.21 2.59
N HIS A 278 17.59 -0.27 2.12
CA HIS A 278 17.99 0.85 1.27
C HIS A 278 17.52 2.20 1.84
N GLU A 279 18.31 3.26 1.67
CA GLU A 279 18.01 4.58 2.28
C GLU A 279 16.66 5.18 1.85
N SER A 280 16.23 4.86 0.62
CA SER A 280 14.98 5.35 0.04
C SER A 280 13.76 4.48 0.36
N THR A 281 13.92 3.32 1.00
CA THR A 281 12.87 2.30 1.12
C THR A 281 12.26 2.23 2.51
N THR A 282 10.99 1.78 2.60
CA THR A 282 10.40 1.27 3.84
C THR A 282 10.68 -0.23 3.93
N ASP A 283 11.64 -0.63 4.75
CA ASP A 283 12.21 -1.98 4.63
C ASP A 283 11.45 -3.08 5.37
N ASN A 284 10.71 -2.74 6.44
CA ASN A 284 10.19 -3.71 7.40
C ASN A 284 8.65 -3.68 7.53
N ILE A 285 7.93 -3.45 6.42
CA ILE A 285 6.46 -3.52 6.39
C ILE A 285 6.04 -4.90 5.89
N VAL A 286 5.25 -5.64 6.68
CA VAL A 286 4.80 -6.99 6.36
C VAL A 286 3.35 -6.99 5.89
N ASN A 287 3.11 -7.57 4.72
CA ASN A 287 1.78 -7.95 4.28
C ASN A 287 1.42 -9.32 4.90
N PHE A 288 0.74 -9.33 6.05
CA PHE A 288 0.33 -10.56 6.74
C PHE A 288 -0.91 -11.16 6.08
N ASN A 289 -0.73 -11.76 4.91
CA ASN A 289 -1.78 -12.46 4.15
C ASN A 289 -1.72 -13.98 4.32
N ASP A 290 -2.68 -14.70 3.73
CA ASP A 290 -2.79 -16.16 3.82
C ASP A 290 -1.52 -16.88 3.36
N HIS A 291 -0.84 -16.35 2.33
CA HIS A 291 0.41 -16.93 1.83
C HIS A 291 1.51 -16.79 2.87
N TYR A 292 1.72 -15.60 3.44
CA TYR A 292 2.74 -15.34 4.46
C TYR A 292 2.50 -16.18 5.73
N ALA A 293 1.24 -16.29 6.16
CA ALA A 293 0.85 -17.04 7.35
C ALA A 293 0.98 -18.57 7.19
N SER A 294 0.84 -19.09 5.98
CA SER A 294 0.79 -20.53 5.72
C SER A 294 2.17 -21.20 5.72
N THR A 295 2.35 -22.17 6.61
CA THR A 295 3.53 -23.06 6.58
C THR A 295 3.61 -23.85 5.28
N LEU A 296 2.47 -24.26 4.69
CA LEU A 296 2.44 -25.06 3.46
C LEU A 296 2.89 -24.26 2.24
N TRP A 297 2.41 -23.02 2.10
CA TRP A 297 2.81 -22.14 1.00
C TRP A 297 4.32 -21.85 1.02
N ASN A 298 4.88 -21.71 2.23
CA ASN A 298 6.30 -21.41 2.42
C ASN A 298 7.22 -22.64 2.55
N VAL A 299 6.76 -23.83 2.13
CA VAL A 299 7.66 -24.98 1.88
C VAL A 299 8.51 -24.72 0.63
N LEU A 300 7.95 -24.01 -0.36
CA LEU A 300 8.69 -23.58 -1.54
C LEU A 300 9.56 -22.37 -1.19
N PRO A 301 10.78 -22.27 -1.77
CA PRO A 301 11.62 -21.08 -1.59
C PRO A 301 10.89 -19.80 -2.02
N PHE A 302 11.07 -18.74 -1.23
CA PHE A 302 10.65 -17.40 -1.62
C PHE A 302 11.45 -16.96 -2.85
N SER A 303 10.74 -16.52 -3.88
CA SER A 303 11.33 -16.10 -5.15
C SER A 303 10.31 -15.33 -5.96
N ILE A 304 10.77 -14.35 -6.75
CA ILE A 304 9.99 -13.71 -7.81
C ILE A 304 9.57 -14.70 -8.91
N ALA A 305 10.28 -15.82 -9.08
CA ALA A 305 9.89 -16.86 -10.02
C ALA A 305 8.79 -17.79 -9.48
N ASN A 306 8.46 -17.70 -8.18
CA ASN A 306 7.44 -18.51 -7.54
C ASN A 306 6.12 -17.74 -7.50
N LEU A 307 5.28 -17.87 -8.54
CA LEU A 307 4.07 -17.04 -8.73
C LEU A 307 3.17 -16.83 -7.50
N PRO A 308 2.91 -17.81 -6.60
CA PRO A 308 2.20 -17.58 -5.35
C PRO A 308 2.75 -16.46 -4.45
N THR A 309 4.05 -16.13 -4.51
CA THR A 309 4.60 -15.02 -3.70
C THR A 309 4.06 -13.65 -4.15
N TRP A 310 3.57 -13.54 -5.39
CA TRP A 310 3.01 -12.31 -5.95
C TRP A 310 1.67 -11.90 -5.35
N PHE A 311 1.05 -12.71 -4.48
CA PHE A 311 -0.14 -12.27 -3.74
C PHE A 311 0.14 -11.04 -2.86
N ALA A 312 1.38 -10.89 -2.36
CA ALA A 312 1.79 -9.69 -1.64
C ALA A 312 2.00 -8.46 -2.55
N HIS A 313 2.06 -8.66 -3.87
CA HIS A 313 2.29 -7.63 -4.89
C HIS A 313 1.01 -7.01 -5.46
N LEU A 314 -0.18 -7.44 -5.01
CA LEU A 314 -1.43 -6.96 -5.59
C LEU A 314 -1.77 -5.54 -5.11
N PRO A 315 -2.14 -4.62 -6.02
CA PRO A 315 -2.31 -3.20 -5.68
C PRO A 315 -3.44 -2.95 -4.68
N SER A 316 -4.51 -3.74 -4.67
CA SER A 316 -5.57 -3.61 -3.65
C SER A 316 -5.05 -3.84 -2.23
N GLY A 317 -4.13 -4.79 -2.02
CA GLY A 317 -3.51 -5.04 -0.71
C GLY A 317 -2.57 -3.92 -0.27
N TYR A 318 -1.93 -3.23 -1.22
CA TYR A 318 -1.18 -1.99 -0.96
C TYR A 318 -2.11 -0.84 -0.57
N GLY A 319 -3.19 -0.64 -1.33
CA GLY A 319 -4.16 0.41 -1.09
C GLY A 319 -4.76 0.33 0.30
N ASP A 320 -5.31 -0.83 0.67
CA ASP A 320 -5.91 -1.05 1.98
C ASP A 320 -4.87 -1.00 3.12
N GLY A 321 -3.82 -1.82 3.01
CA GLY A 321 -2.85 -1.99 4.09
C GLY A 321 -2.06 -0.73 4.40
N MET A 322 -1.59 0.00 3.38
CA MET A 322 -0.84 1.23 3.61
C MET A 322 -1.72 2.39 4.08
N THR A 323 -3.01 2.39 3.73
CA THR A 323 -3.97 3.36 4.26
C THR A 323 -4.18 3.13 5.76
N ARG A 324 -4.29 1.88 6.22
CA ARG A 324 -4.34 1.57 7.66
C ARG A 324 -3.09 2.03 8.41
N ILE A 325 -1.90 1.89 7.81
CA ILE A 325 -0.68 2.48 8.39
C ILE A 325 -0.81 4.00 8.51
N LEU A 326 -1.27 4.66 7.44
CA LEU A 326 -1.44 6.11 7.39
C LEU A 326 -2.42 6.64 8.45
N GLU A 327 -3.50 5.90 8.69
CA GLU A 327 -4.58 6.26 9.61
C GLU A 327 -4.31 5.85 11.06
N SER A 328 -3.36 4.94 11.29
CA SER A 328 -3.01 4.44 12.62
C SER A 328 -2.74 5.55 13.63
N GLY A 329 -3.29 5.41 14.83
CA GLY A 329 -2.97 6.31 15.95
C GLY A 329 -1.51 6.22 16.40
N PHE A 330 -0.78 5.19 15.97
CA PHE A 330 0.66 5.04 16.20
C PHE A 330 1.53 5.63 15.09
N TYR A 331 0.97 6.19 14.01
CA TYR A 331 1.74 6.69 12.86
C TYR A 331 2.91 7.62 13.26
N GLY A 332 2.69 8.50 14.23
CA GLY A 332 3.72 9.45 14.70
C GLY A 332 4.89 8.80 15.46
N GLN A 333 4.72 7.55 15.91
CA GLN A 333 5.75 6.75 16.59
C GLN A 333 6.49 5.83 15.61
N MET A 334 5.89 5.54 14.45
CA MET A 334 6.55 4.78 13.40
C MET A 334 7.62 5.63 12.71
N THR A 335 8.72 5.00 12.36
CA THR A 335 9.81 5.55 11.55
C THR A 335 9.94 4.73 10.27
N ARG A 336 10.74 5.19 9.30
CA ARG A 336 10.93 4.49 8.02
C ARG A 336 11.34 3.01 8.16
N ASP A 337 12.11 2.71 9.21
CA ASP A 337 12.64 1.37 9.48
C ASP A 337 11.84 0.61 10.56
N SER A 338 10.68 1.14 10.98
CA SER A 338 9.83 0.43 11.96
C SER A 338 9.31 -0.88 11.39
N THR A 339 9.30 -1.93 12.20
CA THR A 339 8.61 -3.18 11.86
C THR A 339 7.12 -2.98 12.00
N VAL A 340 6.38 -3.07 10.88
CA VAL A 340 4.94 -2.86 10.83
C VAL A 340 4.28 -4.08 10.21
N ILE A 341 3.50 -4.82 11.00
CA ILE A 341 2.74 -5.98 10.56
C ILE A 341 1.31 -5.55 10.25
N VAL A 342 0.89 -5.72 9.00
CA VAL A 342 -0.44 -5.33 8.53
C VAL A 342 -1.28 -6.58 8.29
N ALA A 343 -2.37 -6.76 9.04
CA ALA A 343 -3.31 -7.86 8.85
C ALA A 343 -3.99 -7.76 7.48
N ASN A 344 -3.73 -8.72 6.60
CA ASN A 344 -4.25 -8.77 5.23
C ASN A 344 -4.82 -10.17 4.93
N LEU A 345 -5.42 -10.80 5.94
CA LEU A 345 -5.96 -12.16 5.84
C LEU A 345 -7.31 -12.16 5.12
N SER A 346 -7.61 -13.28 4.47
CA SER A 346 -8.96 -13.58 4.00
C SER A 346 -9.89 -13.92 5.17
N ASP A 347 -11.21 -13.84 4.98
CA ASP A 347 -12.21 -14.19 5.99
C ASP A 347 -11.99 -15.61 6.55
N PRO A 348 -11.74 -16.65 5.71
CA PRO A 348 -11.49 -17.99 6.20
C PRO A 348 -10.22 -18.11 7.04
N ALA A 349 -9.15 -17.42 6.65
CA ALA A 349 -7.87 -17.49 7.37
C ALA A 349 -7.93 -16.71 8.68
N ARG A 350 -8.51 -15.50 8.66
CA ARG A 350 -8.65 -14.60 9.80
C ARG A 350 -9.35 -15.25 10.99
N ALA A 351 -10.36 -16.08 10.73
CA ALA A 351 -11.10 -16.80 11.78
C ALA A 351 -10.25 -17.74 12.65
N SER A 352 -9.03 -18.10 12.24
CA SER A 352 -8.20 -19.08 12.96
C SER A 352 -6.69 -18.82 12.95
N THR A 353 -6.25 -17.71 12.36
CA THR A 353 -4.83 -17.40 12.17
C THR A 353 -4.44 -16.18 12.99
N TRP A 354 -3.40 -16.33 13.81
CA TRP A 354 -2.86 -15.24 14.62
C TRP A 354 -1.91 -14.36 13.79
N VAL A 355 -2.30 -13.11 13.55
CA VAL A 355 -1.45 -12.05 13.00
C VAL A 355 -0.32 -11.78 13.99
N GLN A 356 0.92 -11.92 13.53
CA GLN A 356 2.11 -11.78 14.37
C GLN A 356 3.34 -11.53 13.49
N ASP A 357 4.44 -11.12 14.10
CA ASP A 357 5.72 -11.09 13.39
C ASP A 357 6.30 -12.51 13.27
N LEU A 358 6.17 -13.12 12.10
CA LEU A 358 6.83 -14.40 11.79
C LEU A 358 8.28 -14.21 11.33
N ASN A 359 8.68 -12.97 11.00
CA ASN A 359 9.95 -12.58 10.40
C ASN A 359 10.42 -13.55 9.29
N ARG A 360 9.45 -13.93 8.43
CA ARG A 360 9.64 -14.95 7.41
C ARG A 360 10.22 -14.32 6.14
N ASN A 361 11.32 -14.90 5.64
CA ASN A 361 11.97 -14.49 4.39
C ASN A 361 12.48 -13.03 4.42
N ALA A 362 12.92 -12.55 5.59
CA ALA A 362 13.39 -11.20 5.82
C ALA A 362 14.66 -11.20 6.70
N GLU A 363 15.38 -10.08 6.75
CA GLU A 363 16.40 -9.82 7.76
C GLU A 363 15.77 -9.77 9.16
N PRO A 364 16.52 -10.09 10.23
CA PRO A 364 15.96 -10.06 11.58
C PRO A 364 15.40 -8.68 11.96
N HIS A 365 14.12 -8.64 12.30
CA HIS A 365 13.45 -7.43 12.79
C HIS A 365 14.04 -6.96 14.12
N LYS A 366 13.99 -5.65 14.35
CA LYS A 366 14.59 -5.02 15.53
C LYS A 366 13.69 -3.90 16.06
N GLY A 367 13.74 -3.69 17.37
CA GLY A 367 13.00 -2.61 18.01
C GLY A 367 11.58 -3.02 18.35
N ASN A 368 10.68 -2.04 18.35
CA ASN A 368 9.27 -2.23 18.67
C ASN A 368 8.52 -2.75 17.44
N THR A 369 7.54 -3.63 17.64
CA THR A 369 6.64 -4.10 16.59
C THR A 369 5.38 -3.26 16.61
N PHE A 370 4.95 -2.78 15.46
CA PHE A 370 3.61 -2.24 15.28
C PHE A 370 2.76 -3.30 14.60
N ILE A 371 1.61 -3.64 15.18
CA ILE A 371 0.68 -4.62 14.59
C ILE A 371 -0.65 -3.93 14.38
N LEU A 372 -1.05 -3.84 13.12
CA LEU A 372 -2.29 -3.23 12.68
C LEU A 372 -3.24 -4.32 12.22
N GLY A 373 -4.36 -4.49 12.93
CA GLY A 373 -5.46 -5.32 12.51
C GLY A 373 -6.26 -4.68 11.36
N SER A 374 -7.42 -5.26 11.10
CA SER A 374 -8.33 -4.92 10.00
C SER A 374 -9.62 -4.29 10.54
N ASP A 375 -10.62 -4.15 9.68
CA ASP A 375 -11.96 -3.73 10.08
C ASP A 375 -12.83 -4.92 10.56
N ASP A 376 -12.27 -6.13 10.60
CA ASP A 376 -12.93 -7.39 10.93
C ASP A 376 -12.30 -8.05 12.16
N ASN A 377 -13.02 -9.03 12.75
CA ASN A 377 -12.57 -9.76 13.95
C ASN A 377 -11.21 -10.47 13.74
N ASP A 378 -10.14 -9.92 14.28
CA ASP A 378 -8.79 -10.42 14.17
C ASP A 378 -8.33 -11.22 15.39
N LEU A 379 -7.43 -12.16 15.14
CA LEU A 379 -6.62 -12.80 16.17
C LEU A 379 -5.22 -12.20 16.06
N ILE A 380 -4.78 -11.46 17.08
CA ILE A 380 -3.48 -10.77 17.05
C ILE A 380 -2.62 -11.28 18.19
N GLN A 381 -1.40 -11.68 17.88
CA GLN A 381 -0.40 -12.09 18.85
C GLN A 381 0.81 -11.17 18.82
N GLY A 382 1.17 -10.62 19.97
CA GLY A 382 2.39 -9.83 20.15
C GLY A 382 3.66 -10.64 19.85
N GLY A 383 4.74 -9.90 19.64
CA GLY A 383 6.09 -10.40 19.45
C GLY A 383 6.78 -10.69 20.79
N THR A 384 8.11 -10.65 20.81
CA THR A 384 8.92 -10.87 22.02
C THR A 384 9.42 -9.58 22.68
N GLY A 385 9.13 -8.44 22.05
CA GLY A 385 9.56 -7.09 22.44
C GLY A 385 8.41 -6.26 22.99
N ALA A 386 8.55 -4.93 22.98
CA ALA A 386 7.43 -4.03 23.26
C ALA A 386 6.60 -3.86 21.97
N ASP A 387 5.33 -4.22 22.04
CA ASP A 387 4.43 -4.20 20.90
C ASP A 387 3.41 -3.06 20.98
N PHE A 388 3.08 -2.49 19.83
CA PHE A 388 2.11 -1.42 19.63
C PHE A 388 0.98 -1.99 18.77
N ILE A 389 -0.13 -2.34 19.42
CA ILE A 389 -1.21 -3.12 18.81
C ILE A 389 -2.44 -2.24 18.65
N GLU A 390 -2.86 -2.04 17.40
CA GLU A 390 -4.11 -1.37 17.03
C GLU A 390 -4.93 -2.38 16.22
N ALA A 391 -5.92 -2.99 16.86
CA ALA A 391 -6.68 -4.09 16.27
C ALA A 391 -7.67 -3.62 15.20
N GLY A 392 -8.10 -2.36 15.28
CA GLY A 392 -9.03 -1.76 14.32
C GLY A 392 -10.46 -1.89 14.78
N LYS A 393 -11.37 -2.23 13.87
CA LYS A 393 -12.78 -2.49 14.18
C LYS A 393 -13.01 -3.99 14.25
N GLY A 394 -14.14 -4.38 14.83
CA GLY A 394 -14.50 -5.79 14.98
C GLY A 394 -14.43 -6.20 16.44
N ASN A 395 -14.50 -7.50 16.71
CA ASN A 395 -14.35 -8.05 18.05
C ASN A 395 -13.07 -8.87 18.07
N ASP A 396 -11.98 -8.23 18.49
CA ASP A 396 -10.65 -8.76 18.33
C ASP A 396 -10.20 -9.56 19.54
N THR A 397 -9.34 -10.54 19.31
CA THR A 397 -8.66 -11.26 20.39
C THR A 397 -7.17 -11.00 20.32
N LEU A 398 -6.69 -10.24 21.29
CA LEU A 398 -5.30 -9.84 21.44
C LEU A 398 -4.64 -10.75 22.48
N ARG A 399 -3.51 -11.35 22.12
CA ARG A 399 -2.69 -12.12 23.05
C ARG A 399 -1.29 -11.55 23.07
N ASP A 400 -0.91 -11.03 24.21
CA ASP A 400 0.45 -10.58 24.43
C ASP A 400 0.82 -10.79 25.89
N ASN A 401 2.04 -11.27 26.13
CA ASN A 401 2.54 -11.56 27.46
C ASN A 401 4.03 -11.26 27.63
N SER A 402 4.64 -10.54 26.70
CA SER A 402 6.05 -10.15 26.79
C SER A 402 6.22 -8.68 26.46
N GLY A 403 7.19 -8.03 27.10
CA GLY A 403 7.44 -6.61 26.89
C GLY A 403 6.52 -5.68 27.66
N HIS A 404 6.61 -4.39 27.34
CA HIS A 404 5.73 -3.36 27.86
C HIS A 404 4.87 -2.86 26.69
N ASN A 405 3.67 -3.42 26.57
CA ASN A 405 2.89 -3.29 25.35
C ASN A 405 1.96 -2.08 25.40
N THR A 406 1.61 -1.54 24.24
CA THR A 406 0.61 -0.48 24.11
C THR A 406 -0.52 -0.96 23.22
N PHE A 407 -1.71 -1.06 23.79
CA PHE A 407 -2.94 -1.39 23.06
C PHE A 407 -3.73 -0.12 22.82
N LEU A 408 -3.99 0.21 21.56
CA LEU A 408 -4.79 1.36 21.17
C LEU A 408 -6.19 0.91 20.74
N PHE A 409 -7.19 1.49 21.40
CA PHE A 409 -8.61 1.35 21.10
C PHE A 409 -9.15 2.72 20.71
N SER A 410 -9.64 2.86 19.47
CA SER A 410 -10.11 4.14 18.97
C SER A 410 -11.47 4.03 18.30
N GLY A 411 -12.33 5.03 18.50
CA GLY A 411 -13.64 5.10 17.85
C GLY A 411 -14.53 3.87 18.13
N GLN A 412 -14.88 3.13 17.07
CA GLN A 412 -15.76 1.95 17.09
C GLN A 412 -14.92 0.66 17.04
N PHE A 413 -14.17 0.40 18.11
CA PHE A 413 -13.24 -0.73 18.23
C PHE A 413 -13.92 -2.05 18.61
N GLY A 414 -15.23 -2.06 18.82
CA GLY A 414 -16.05 -3.23 19.13
C GLY A 414 -15.81 -3.85 20.52
N HIS A 415 -15.81 -5.19 20.58
CA HIS A 415 -15.77 -5.96 21.83
C HIS A 415 -14.53 -6.84 21.94
N ASP A 416 -13.42 -6.21 22.31
CA ASP A 416 -12.12 -6.86 22.32
C ASP A 416 -11.83 -7.66 23.57
N ARG A 417 -10.93 -8.62 23.42
CA ARG A 417 -10.40 -9.46 24.49
C ARG A 417 -8.88 -9.37 24.52
N VAL A 418 -8.33 -8.90 25.64
CA VAL A 418 -6.88 -8.88 25.87
C VAL A 418 -6.52 -10.03 26.81
N ILE A 419 -5.70 -10.95 26.32
CA ILE A 419 -5.20 -12.11 27.05
C ILE A 419 -3.72 -11.88 27.36
N GLY A 420 -3.37 -11.92 28.65
CA GLY A 420 -1.99 -11.79 29.10
C GLY A 420 -1.57 -10.38 29.54
N TYR A 421 -2.53 -9.45 29.62
CA TYR A 421 -2.31 -8.08 30.14
C TYR A 421 -1.49 -8.08 31.44
N GLN A 422 -0.46 -7.23 31.46
CA GLN A 422 0.44 -7.01 32.58
C GLN A 422 0.30 -5.59 33.11
N PRO A 423 0.56 -5.33 34.41
CA PRO A 423 0.53 -3.97 34.96
C PRO A 423 1.53 -2.99 34.33
N THR A 424 2.51 -3.49 33.57
CA THR A 424 3.47 -2.69 32.80
C THR A 424 2.94 -2.27 31.44
N ASP A 425 1.83 -2.86 30.98
CA ASP A 425 1.21 -2.53 29.71
C ASP A 425 0.39 -1.24 29.80
N THR A 426 0.24 -0.59 28.66
CA THR A 426 -0.54 0.63 28.47
C THR A 426 -1.78 0.33 27.63
N LEU A 427 -2.96 0.74 28.12
CA LEU A 427 -4.21 0.76 27.37
C LEU A 427 -4.50 2.23 27.02
N VAL A 428 -4.61 2.54 25.73
CA VAL A 428 -4.93 3.86 25.22
C VAL A 428 -6.31 3.83 24.59
N PHE A 429 -7.24 4.61 25.13
CA PHE A 429 -8.58 4.81 24.62
C PHE A 429 -8.69 6.21 24.05
N SER A 430 -8.85 6.33 22.74
CA SER A 430 -8.86 7.61 22.03
C SER A 430 -10.19 7.86 21.30
N GLY A 431 -10.81 9.01 21.55
CA GLY A 431 -12.09 9.37 20.91
C GLY A 431 -13.25 8.49 21.37
N VAL A 432 -13.16 7.96 22.59
CA VAL A 432 -14.17 7.06 23.18
C VAL A 432 -15.24 7.83 23.96
N GLN A 433 -16.41 7.22 24.15
CA GLN A 433 -17.50 7.84 24.88
C GLN A 433 -17.33 7.72 26.40
N GLY A 434 -17.54 8.83 27.12
CA GLY A 434 -17.74 8.83 28.57
C GLY A 434 -16.70 9.63 29.35
N SER A 435 -16.37 9.15 30.55
CA SER A 435 -15.46 9.79 31.50
C SER A 435 -14.00 9.53 31.11
N THR A 436 -13.09 10.39 31.54
CA THR A 436 -11.64 10.12 31.43
C THR A 436 -11.11 9.29 32.60
N ASP A 437 -11.94 8.98 33.59
CA ASP A 437 -11.58 8.14 34.73
C ASP A 437 -11.94 6.67 34.47
N TYR A 438 -10.94 5.81 34.33
CA TYR A 438 -11.14 4.39 34.02
C TYR A 438 -12.07 3.66 35.01
N ARG A 439 -12.18 4.14 36.25
CA ARG A 439 -13.03 3.54 37.30
C ARG A 439 -14.52 3.66 36.98
N ASP A 440 -14.90 4.65 36.18
CA ASP A 440 -16.27 4.81 35.69
C ASP A 440 -16.62 3.77 34.62
N HIS A 441 -15.60 3.21 33.97
CA HIS A 441 -15.71 2.25 32.88
C HIS A 441 -15.48 0.80 33.32
N ALA A 442 -14.76 0.59 34.43
CA ALA A 442 -14.34 -0.74 34.89
C ALA A 442 -15.41 -1.50 35.70
N ARG A 443 -15.60 -2.78 35.36
CA ARG A 443 -16.42 -3.76 36.09
C ARG A 443 -15.73 -5.11 36.12
N VAL A 444 -15.67 -5.74 37.29
CA VAL A 444 -15.20 -7.13 37.40
C VAL A 444 -16.36 -8.07 37.06
N VAL A 445 -16.14 -8.97 36.10
CA VAL A 445 -17.11 -9.98 35.64
C VAL A 445 -16.46 -11.35 35.71
N GLY A 446 -16.81 -12.14 36.73
CA GLY A 446 -16.15 -13.42 36.97
C GLY A 446 -14.68 -13.22 37.36
N ALA A 447 -13.75 -13.72 36.52
CA ALA A 447 -12.31 -13.56 36.71
C ALA A 447 -11.71 -12.40 35.88
N ASP A 448 -12.53 -11.72 35.08
CA ASP A 448 -12.10 -10.73 34.10
C ASP A 448 -12.46 -9.31 34.55
N THR A 449 -11.72 -8.31 34.08
CA THR A 449 -12.11 -6.90 34.16
C THR A 449 -12.60 -6.43 32.80
N VAL A 450 -13.79 -5.86 32.75
CA VAL A 450 -14.38 -5.29 31.54
C VAL A 450 -14.37 -3.76 31.66
N LEU A 451 -13.80 -3.08 30.66
CA LEU A 451 -13.84 -1.64 30.47
C LEU A 451 -14.87 -1.33 29.37
N SER A 452 -15.95 -0.60 29.67
CA SER A 452 -17.04 -0.34 28.71
C SER A 452 -17.13 1.15 28.33
N PHE A 453 -17.19 1.45 27.05
CA PHE A 453 -17.25 2.81 26.49
C PHE A 453 -18.43 2.93 25.51
N GLY A 454 -19.61 3.30 26.04
CA GLY A 454 -20.83 3.32 25.23
C GLY A 454 -21.20 1.92 24.74
N GLY A 455 -21.14 1.71 23.43
CA GLY A 455 -21.37 0.41 22.78
C GLY A 455 -20.14 -0.51 22.77
N GLU A 456 -18.95 0.02 23.03
CA GLU A 456 -17.68 -0.70 22.88
C GLU A 456 -17.18 -1.26 24.22
N SER A 457 -16.34 -2.29 24.21
CA SER A 457 -15.76 -2.83 25.43
C SER A 457 -14.44 -3.56 25.24
N VAL A 458 -13.55 -3.46 26.22
CA VAL A 458 -12.34 -4.29 26.31
C VAL A 458 -12.44 -5.20 27.53
N THR A 459 -12.30 -6.51 27.32
CA THR A 459 -12.23 -7.53 28.38
C THR A 459 -10.77 -7.91 28.64
N LEU A 460 -10.25 -7.53 29.81
CA LEU A 460 -8.96 -7.98 30.31
C LEU A 460 -9.12 -9.35 30.98
N VAL A 461 -8.73 -10.40 30.25
CA VAL A 461 -8.99 -11.79 30.64
C VAL A 461 -8.09 -12.20 31.81
N GLY A 462 -8.71 -12.70 32.89
CA GLY A 462 -8.01 -13.15 34.10
C GLY A 462 -7.46 -12.02 34.98
N VAL A 463 -7.83 -10.77 34.73
CA VAL A 463 -7.40 -9.59 35.49
C VAL A 463 -8.50 -9.22 36.49
N ALA A 464 -8.30 -9.53 37.77
CA ALA A 464 -9.26 -9.24 38.83
C ALA A 464 -9.03 -7.89 39.55
N SER A 465 -7.87 -7.26 39.34
CA SER A 465 -7.50 -5.98 39.95
C SER A 465 -6.67 -5.16 38.97
N LEU A 466 -7.03 -3.89 38.82
CA LEU A 466 -6.44 -2.95 37.87
C LEU A 466 -5.98 -1.69 38.61
N SER A 467 -4.68 -1.40 38.58
CA SER A 467 -4.08 -0.26 39.31
C SER A 467 -4.39 1.11 38.69
N GLY A 468 -4.84 1.15 37.43
CA GLY A 468 -5.11 2.38 36.69
C GLY A 468 -3.86 3.02 36.07
N GLU A 469 -2.68 2.69 36.60
CA GLU A 469 -1.40 3.01 35.95
C GLU A 469 -1.35 2.34 34.57
N GLY A 470 -1.00 3.11 33.54
CA GLY A 470 -1.01 2.63 32.15
C GLY A 470 -2.35 2.77 31.43
N ILE A 471 -3.42 3.31 32.05
CA ILE A 471 -4.68 3.56 31.33
C ILE A 471 -4.80 5.03 30.96
N VAL A 472 -4.85 5.30 29.66
CA VAL A 472 -5.00 6.63 29.08
C VAL A 472 -6.36 6.69 28.39
N ILE A 473 -7.18 7.69 28.74
CA ILE A 473 -8.49 7.93 28.13
C ILE A 473 -8.53 9.39 27.70
N SER A 474 -8.71 9.66 26.40
CA SER A 474 -8.67 10.99 25.79
C SER A 474 -9.77 11.24 24.78
#